data_AF-A0A0M3V1S5-F1
#
_entry.id   AF-A0A0M3V1S5-F1
#
_cell.length_a   1.000
_cell.length_b   1.000
_cell.length_c   1.000
_cell.angle_alpha   90.00
_cell.angle_beta   90.00
_cell.angle_gamma   90.00
#
_symmetry.space_group_name_H-M   'P 1'
#
loop_
_entity.id
_entity.type
_entity.pdbx_description
1 polymer ?
#
loop_
_entity_poly.entity_id
_entity_poly.type
_entity_poly.pdbx_seq_one_letter_code
_entity_poly.pdbx_strand_id
1 'polypeptide(L)' 'MWSVEFASEAIKDEFLELPTGLRQRGYKMFELLEARGNTLGEPYTKSIKDGLFEIRIKSDE' A
#
# COMPACT_ATOMS: atom_id res chain seq x y z
N MET A 1 8.33 5.54 -14.48
CA MET A 1 7.37 4.47 -14.16
C MET A 1 7.72 4.00 -12.77
N TRP A 2 6.78 4.00 -11.84
CA TRP A 2 7.02 3.56 -10.47
C TRP A 2 6.81 2.05 -10.37
N SER A 3 7.57 1.38 -9.50
CA SER A 3 7.38 -0.03 -9.15
C SER A 3 7.14 -0.16 -7.66
N VAL A 4 6.39 -1.17 -7.26
CA VAL A 4 6.19 -1.54 -5.86
C VAL A 4 6.90 -2.87 -5.59
N GLU A 5 7.77 -2.86 -4.59
CA GLU A 5 8.52 -4.04 -4.16
C GLU A 5 8.37 -4.20 -2.65
N PHE A 6 8.27 -5.45 -2.19
CA PHE A 6 8.32 -5.74 -0.77
C PHE A 6 9.77 -5.72 -0.30
N ALA A 7 10.03 -5.08 0.84
CA ALA A 7 11.40 -4.97 1.37
C ALA A 7 11.99 -6.33 1.83
N SER A 8 11.16 -7.35 2.01
CA SER A 8 11.57 -8.75 2.25
C SER A 8 10.43 -9.72 1.97
N GLU A 9 10.76 -11.02 1.84
CA GLU A 9 9.75 -12.08 1.74
C GLU A 9 8.86 -12.15 3.01
N ALA A 10 9.41 -11.91 4.20
CA ALA A 10 8.62 -11.90 5.44
C ALA A 10 7.48 -10.87 5.40
N ILE A 11 7.74 -9.67 4.89
CA ILE A 11 6.72 -8.61 4.76
C ILE A 11 5.66 -9.00 3.71
N LYS A 12 6.09 -9.68 2.64
CA LYS A 12 5.17 -10.19 1.62
C LYS A 12 4.26 -11.27 2.19
N ASP A 13 4.81 -12.20 2.97
CA ASP A 13 4.03 -13.25 3.64
C ASP A 13 3.03 -12.65 4.63
N GLU A 14 3.45 -11.69 5.47
CA GLU A 14 2.54 -10.95 6.36
C GLU A 14 1.41 -10.25 5.58
N PHE A 15 1.72 -9.62 4.45
CA PHE A 15 0.71 -9.02 3.58
C PHE A 15 -0.27 -10.07 3.00
N LEU A 16 0.23 -11.24 2.64
CA LEU A 16 -0.57 -12.34 2.13
C LEU A 16 -1.45 -12.99 3.22
N GLU A 17 -1.12 -12.84 4.50
CA GLU A 17 -1.95 -13.32 5.61
C GLU A 17 -3.11 -12.38 5.97
N LEU A 18 -3.13 -11.16 5.41
CA LEU A 18 -4.23 -10.21 5.66
C LEU A 18 -5.60 -10.75 5.23
N PRO A 19 -6.68 -10.36 5.93
CA PRO A 19 -8.05 -10.59 5.50
C PRO A 19 -8.27 -10.21 4.04
N THR A 20 -9.13 -10.96 3.35
CA THR A 20 -9.29 -10.84 1.90
C THR A 20 -9.67 -9.42 1.50
N GLY A 21 -10.58 -8.76 2.23
CA GLY A 21 -10.95 -7.38 1.94
C GLY A 21 -9.80 -6.38 2.07
N LEU A 22 -8.94 -6.54 3.09
CA LEU A 22 -7.76 -5.68 3.27
C LEU A 22 -6.72 -5.92 2.19
N ARG A 23 -6.47 -7.18 1.84
CA ARG A 23 -5.50 -7.58 0.81
C ARG A 23 -5.89 -7.08 -0.57
N GLN A 24 -7.17 -7.20 -0.96
CA GLN A 24 -7.71 -6.63 -2.19
C GLN A 24 -7.51 -5.11 -2.25
N ARG A 25 -7.77 -4.42 -1.13
CA ARG A 25 -7.55 -2.97 -1.05
C ARG A 25 -6.07 -2.62 -1.16
N GLY A 26 -5.19 -3.40 -0.55
CA GLY A 26 -3.74 -3.26 -0.67
C GLY A 26 -3.24 -3.37 -2.10
N TYR A 27 -3.65 -4.41 -2.84
CA TYR A 27 -3.31 -4.52 -4.26
C TYR A 27 -3.78 -3.32 -5.07
N LYS A 28 -4.99 -2.83 -4.81
CA LYS A 28 -5.48 -1.62 -5.49
C LYS A 28 -4.62 -0.39 -5.22
N MET A 29 -4.08 -0.28 -4.01
CA MET A 29 -3.16 0.79 -3.65
C MET A 29 -1.82 0.68 -4.38
N PHE A 30 -1.30 -0.53 -4.58
CA PHE A 30 -0.07 -0.75 -5.35
C PHE A 30 -0.24 -0.31 -6.80
N GLU A 31 -1.33 -0.70 -7.47
CA GLU A 31 -1.63 -0.26 -8.85
C GLU A 31 -1.66 1.28 -8.96
N LEU A 32 -2.27 1.94 -7.97
CA LEU A 32 -2.37 3.40 -7.96
C LEU A 32 -1.01 4.06 -7.74
N LEU A 33 -0.15 3.48 -6.90
CA LEU A 33 1.21 3.96 -6.67
C LEU A 33 2.09 3.79 -7.92
N GLU A 34 1.97 2.67 -8.61
CA GLU A 34 2.69 2.44 -9.87
C GLU A 34 2.27 3.47 -10.94
N ALA A 35 0.99 3.79 -11.00
CA ALA A 35 0.43 4.75 -11.96
C ALA A 35 0.71 6.22 -11.60
N ARG A 36 0.70 6.59 -10.32
CA ARG A 36 0.66 8.00 -9.86
C ARG A 36 1.81 8.40 -8.93
N GLY A 37 2.59 7.45 -8.43
CA GLY A 37 3.63 7.68 -7.44
C GLY A 37 3.10 8.36 -6.17
N ASN A 38 3.93 9.20 -5.56
CA ASN A 38 3.66 9.88 -4.28
C ASN A 38 2.59 10.99 -4.35
N THR A 39 1.83 11.10 -5.44
CA THR A 39 0.79 12.13 -5.63
C THR A 39 -0.59 11.73 -5.09
N LEU A 40 -0.72 10.51 -4.55
CA LEU A 40 -1.99 9.96 -4.06
C LEU A 40 -2.63 10.76 -2.92
N GLY A 41 -1.82 11.22 -1.96
CA GLY A 41 -2.26 12.08 -0.86
C GLY A 41 -3.37 11.49 0.03
N GLU A 42 -3.89 12.31 0.94
CA GLU A 42 -5.01 11.93 1.81
C GLU A 42 -6.31 11.82 0.98
N PRO A 43 -7.21 10.85 1.28
CA PRO A 43 -7.24 9.99 2.47
C PRO A 43 -6.44 8.68 2.35
N TYR A 44 -5.82 8.41 1.19
CA TYR A 44 -5.25 7.09 0.88
C TYR A 44 -3.83 6.89 1.40
N THR A 45 -3.03 7.95 1.37
CA THR A 45 -1.66 7.95 1.85
C THR A 45 -1.43 9.18 2.71
N LYS A 46 -0.64 9.06 3.77
CA LYS A 46 -0.19 10.21 4.55
C LYS A 46 1.32 10.16 4.68
N SER A 47 1.96 11.31 4.45
CA SER A 47 3.40 11.43 4.70
C SER A 47 3.66 11.37 6.19
N ILE A 48 4.61 10.52 6.59
CA ILE A 48 5.05 10.41 7.98
C ILE A 48 6.25 11.35 8.15
N LYS A 49 7.41 10.97 7.60
CA LYS A 49 8.67 11.72 7.64
C LYS A 49 9.68 11.10 6.65
N ASP A 50 10.67 11.87 6.22
CA ASP A 50 11.86 11.38 5.49
C ASP A 50 11.54 10.58 4.22
N GLY A 51 10.45 10.97 3.51
CA GLY A 51 9.99 10.29 2.31
C GLY A 51 9.21 8.98 2.57
N LEU A 52 8.93 8.65 3.83
CA LEU A 52 8.06 7.55 4.21
C LEU A 52 6.59 7.99 4.21
N PHE A 53 5.74 7.09 3.73
CA PHE A 53 4.29 7.28 3.68
C PHE A 53 3.62 6.06 4.30
N GLU A 54 2.54 6.29 5.05
CA GLU A 54 1.60 5.22 5.38
C GLU A 54 0.60 5.04 4.23
N ILE A 55 0.30 3.79 3.89
CA ILE A 55 -0.83 3.43 3.03
C ILE A 55 -1.99 3.04 3.94
N ARG A 56 -3.12 3.73 3.79
CA ARG A 56 -4.32 3.46 4.59
C ARG A 56 -5.24 2.51 3.84
N ILE A 57 -5.23 1.25 4.22
CA ILE A 57 -6.21 0.25 3.79
C ILE A 57 -7.29 0.10 4.84
N LYS A 58 -8.55 0.12 4.41
CA LYS A 58 -9.73 -0.17 5.24
C LYS A 58 -10.63 -1.12 4.47
N SER A 59 -11.23 -2.04 5.20
CA SER A 59 -12.25 -2.98 4.72
C SER A 59 -13.31 -3.11 5.81
N ASP A 60 -14.56 -3.21 5.40
CA ASP A 60 -15.72 -3.32 6.29
C ASP A 60 -16.12 -4.80 6.54
N GLU A 61 -15.20 -5.74 6.26
CA GLU A 61 -15.35 -7.18 6.52
C GLU A 61 -15.36 -7.50 8.02
#